data_AF-A0A4Q3I8W4-F1
#
_entry.id   AF-A0A4Q3I8W4-F1
#
_cell.length_a   1.000
_cell.length_b   1.000
_cell.length_c   1.000
_cell.angle_alpha   90.00
_cell.angle_beta   90.00
_cell.angle_gamma   90.00
#
_symmetry.space_group_name_H-M   'P 1'
#
loop_
_entity.id
_entity.type
_entity.pdbx_description
1 polymer ?
#
loop_
_entity_poly.entity_id
_entity_poly.type
_entity_poly.pdbx_seq_one_letter_code
_entity_poly.pdbx_strand_id
1 'polypeptide(L)'
;ASPAITPTPSMTAMQQQTLADLQSKSGADFDKAYMAAQVNAHQMTLDALKAYAASGEAPSLKSFAGGLVPTVTAHLNMAKAL
;
A
#
# COMPACT_ATOMS: atom_id res chain seq x y z
N ALA A 1 -17.59 -1.37 -24.53
CA ALA A 1 -17.34 -0.69 -23.25
C ALA A 1 -16.54 -1.63 -22.37
N SER A 2 -15.41 -1.20 -21.80
CA SER A 2 -14.72 -2.00 -20.78
C SER A 2 -15.63 -2.11 -19.56
N PRO A 3 -15.80 -3.30 -18.95
CA PRO A 3 -16.65 -3.45 -17.78
C PRO A 3 -16.17 -2.54 -16.64
N ALA A 4 -17.12 -1.97 -15.89
CA ALA A 4 -16.79 -1.20 -14.70
C ALA A 4 -16.18 -2.13 -13.65
N ILE A 5 -14.91 -1.88 -13.28
CA ILE A 5 -14.27 -2.54 -12.15
C ILE A 5 -14.58 -1.72 -10.91
N THR A 6 -15.54 -2.19 -10.11
CA THR A 6 -15.86 -1.59 -8.80
C THR A 6 -15.10 -2.36 -7.72
N PRO A 7 -14.11 -1.75 -7.05
CA PRO A 7 -13.43 -2.41 -5.94
C PRO A 7 -14.39 -2.60 -4.76
N THR A 8 -14.35 -3.75 -4.10
CA THR A 8 -14.98 -3.93 -2.79
C THR A 8 -14.16 -3.22 -1.72
N PRO A 9 -14.74 -2.29 -0.94
CA PRO A 9 -13.99 -1.48 0.04
C PRO A 9 -13.76 -2.22 1.37
N SER A 10 -13.45 -3.51 1.33
CA SER A 10 -13.23 -4.34 2.52
C SER A 10 -11.74 -4.44 2.86
N MET A 11 -11.41 -4.29 4.14
CA MET A 11 -10.06 -4.55 4.65
C MET A 11 -9.78 -6.06 4.71
N THR A 12 -8.57 -6.45 4.35
CA THR A 12 -8.04 -7.79 4.61
C THR A 12 -7.94 -8.07 6.12
N ALA A 13 -7.89 -9.34 6.51
CA ALA A 13 -7.67 -9.72 7.92
C ALA A 13 -6.38 -9.09 8.49
N MET A 14 -5.32 -9.03 7.68
CA MET A 14 -4.06 -8.39 8.07
C MET A 14 -4.25 -6.89 8.31
N GLN A 15 -4.96 -6.18 7.44
CA GLN A 15 -5.24 -4.75 7.63
C GLN A 15 -6.10 -4.48 8.87
N GLN A 16 -7.10 -5.34 9.13
CA GLN A 16 -7.92 -5.25 10.35
C GLN A 16 -7.07 -5.47 11.61
N GLN A 17 -6.17 -6.46 11.60
CA GLN A 17 -5.27 -6.74 12.72
C GLN A 17 -4.30 -5.59 12.97
N THR A 18 -3.70 -5.02 11.92
CA THR A 18 -2.83 -3.84 12.03
C THR A 18 -3.58 -2.65 12.62
N LEU A 19 -4.80 -2.40 12.17
CA LEU A 19 -5.62 -1.31 12.71
C LEU A 19 -5.93 -1.52 14.19
N ALA A 20 -6.33 -2.73 14.59
CA ALA A 20 -6.60 -3.07 15.98
C ALA A 20 -5.34 -2.91 16.88
N ASP A 21 -4.18 -3.34 16.39
CA ASP A 21 -2.91 -3.15 17.10
C ASP A 21 -2.58 -1.66 17.30
N LEU A 22 -2.74 -0.85 16.25
CA LEU A 22 -2.52 0.60 16.34
C LEU A 22 -3.49 1.27 17.31
N GLN A 23 -4.77 0.89 17.30
CA GLN A 23 -5.79 1.42 18.22
C GLN A 23 -5.49 1.11 19.69
N SER A 24 -4.72 0.06 19.96
CA SER A 24 -4.34 -0.33 21.31
C SER A 24 -3.13 0.45 21.88
N LYS A 25 -2.44 1.24 21.04
CA LYS A 25 -1.21 1.95 21.41
C LYS A 25 -1.42 3.46 21.49
N SER A 26 -0.51 4.14 22.18
CA SER A 26 -0.51 5.60 22.31
C SER A 26 0.92 6.14 22.42
N GLY A 27 1.08 7.45 22.18
CA GLY A 27 2.36 8.14 22.28
C GLY A 27 3.45 7.49 21.42
N ALA A 28 4.66 7.38 21.97
CA ALA A 28 5.81 6.84 21.25
C ALA A 28 5.63 5.38 20.77
N ASP A 29 4.86 4.57 21.50
CA ASP A 29 4.57 3.19 21.09
C ASP A 29 3.64 3.15 19.87
N PHE A 30 2.69 4.08 19.78
CA PHE A 30 1.87 4.26 18.59
C PHE A 30 2.73 4.71 17.40
N ASP A 31 3.56 5.73 17.58
CA ASP A 31 4.40 6.27 16.50
C ASP A 31 5.30 5.19 15.90
N LYS A 32 5.96 4.40 16.76
CA LYS A 32 6.81 3.29 16.32
C LYS A 32 6.03 2.22 15.56
N ALA A 33 4.88 1.80 16.07
CA ALA A 33 4.05 0.78 15.41
C ALA A 33 3.47 1.30 14.09
N TYR A 34 3.06 2.56 14.04
CA TYR A 34 2.55 3.22 12.84
C TYR A 34 3.61 3.29 11.75
N MET A 35 4.83 3.72 12.08
CA MET A 35 5.92 3.78 11.11
C MET A 35 6.28 2.39 10.55
N ALA A 36 6.35 1.37 11.41
CA ALA A 36 6.58 0.00 10.97
C ALA A 36 5.46 -0.51 10.04
N ALA A 37 4.20 -0.23 10.38
CA ALA A 37 3.05 -0.57 9.55
C ALA A 37 3.10 0.16 8.19
N GLN A 38 3.50 1.44 8.17
CA GLN A 38 3.60 2.21 6.94
C GLN A 38 4.72 1.73 6.02
N VAL A 39 5.89 1.36 6.55
CA VAL A 39 6.96 0.77 5.74
C VAL A 39 6.46 -0.51 5.06
N ASN A 40 5.80 -1.39 5.80
CA ASN A 40 5.25 -2.64 5.27
C ASN A 40 4.17 -2.39 4.22
N ALA A 41 3.22 -1.49 4.49
CA ALA A 41 2.14 -1.18 3.57
C ALA A 41 2.65 -0.57 2.25
N HIS A 42 3.62 0.35 2.32
CA HIS A 42 4.21 0.97 1.13
C HIS A 42 5.06 -0.02 0.33
N GLN A 43 5.77 -0.93 0.99
CA GLN A 43 6.50 -2.01 0.32
C GLN A 43 5.55 -2.95 -0.44
N MET A 44 4.49 -3.43 0.22
CA MET A 44 3.48 -4.28 -0.43
C MET A 44 2.80 -3.58 -1.61
N THR A 45 2.51 -2.29 -1.47
CA THR A 45 1.94 -1.48 -2.55
C THR A 45 2.92 -1.36 -3.71
N LEU A 46 4.20 -1.08 -3.44
CA LEU A 46 5.24 -1.00 -4.48
C LEU A 46 5.37 -2.31 -5.24
N ASP A 47 5.36 -3.44 -4.53
CA ASP A 47 5.47 -4.77 -5.13
C ASP A 47 4.25 -5.09 -6.01
N ALA A 48 3.04 -4.77 -5.54
CA ALA A 48 1.82 -4.93 -6.33
C ALA A 48 1.81 -4.07 -7.60
N LEU A 49 2.24 -2.80 -7.50
CA LEU A 49 2.33 -1.88 -8.63
C LEU A 49 3.36 -2.37 -9.66
N LYS A 50 4.55 -2.78 -9.21
CA LYS A 50 5.59 -3.33 -10.10
C LYS A 50 5.13 -4.60 -10.80
N ALA A 51 4.52 -5.52 -10.06
CA ALA A 51 4.00 -6.77 -10.61
C ALA A 51 2.93 -6.49 -11.68
N TYR A 52 1.96 -5.63 -11.39
CA TYR A 52 0.90 -5.30 -12.35
C TYR A 52 1.43 -4.53 -13.57
N ALA A 53 2.38 -3.59 -13.36
CA ALA A 53 3.03 -2.89 -14.46
C ALA A 53 3.77 -3.84 -15.41
N ALA A 54 4.38 -4.91 -14.89
CA ALA A 54 5.09 -5.90 -15.69
C ALA A 54 4.14 -6.86 -16.43
N SER A 55 3.18 -7.48 -15.73
CA SER A 55 2.41 -8.62 -16.25
C SER A 55 0.90 -8.44 -16.30
N GLY A 56 0.36 -7.28 -15.90
CA GLY A 56 -1.08 -7.01 -15.94
C GLY A 56 -1.70 -7.07 -17.35
N GLU A 57 -2.98 -7.41 -17.42
CA GLU A 57 -3.70 -7.63 -18.68
C GLU A 57 -4.42 -6.37 -19.18
N ALA A 58 -4.90 -5.52 -18.27
CA ALA A 58 -5.61 -4.29 -18.63
C ALA A 58 -4.61 -3.15 -18.91
N PRO A 59 -4.50 -2.64 -20.16
CA PRO A 59 -3.47 -1.65 -20.52
C PRO A 59 -3.55 -0.35 -19.71
N SER A 60 -4.76 0.12 -19.41
CA SER A 60 -4.98 1.33 -18.60
C SER A 60 -4.49 1.15 -17.16
N LEU A 61 -4.75 -0.01 -16.54
CA LEU A 61 -4.28 -0.32 -15.21
C LEU A 61 -2.77 -0.57 -15.18
N LYS A 62 -2.19 -1.13 -16.26
CA LYS A 62 -0.74 -1.28 -16.42
C LYS A 62 -0.03 0.07 -16.40
N SER A 63 -0.52 1.02 -17.21
CA SER A 63 0.00 2.39 -17.27
C SER A 63 -0.15 3.11 -15.93
N PHE A 64 -1.33 3.01 -15.30
CA PHE A 64 -1.59 3.55 -13.97
C PHE A 64 -0.61 2.99 -12.92
N ALA A 65 -0.42 1.66 -12.90
CA ALA A 65 0.47 1.00 -11.95
C ALA A 65 1.92 1.48 -12.13
N GLY A 66 2.42 1.50 -13.36
CA GLY A 66 3.76 1.99 -13.68
C GLY A 66 3.97 3.46 -13.32
N GLY A 67 2.97 4.32 -13.57
CA GLY A 67 3.01 5.75 -13.25
C GLY A 67 3.08 6.06 -11.75
N LEU A 68 2.59 5.16 -10.88
CA LEU A 68 2.63 5.34 -9.42
C LEU A 68 3.91 4.81 -8.76
N VAL A 69 4.68 3.97 -9.45
CA VAL A 69 5.92 3.38 -8.89
C VAL A 69 6.88 4.44 -8.31
N PRO A 70 7.17 5.57 -8.98
CA PRO A 70 8.07 6.59 -8.44
C PRO A 70 7.55 7.21 -7.14
N THR A 71 6.26 7.54 -7.07
CA THR A 71 5.63 8.16 -5.89
C THR A 71 5.67 7.22 -4.69
N VAL A 72 5.26 5.97 -4.87
CA VAL A 72 5.25 4.99 -3.76
C VAL A 72 6.68 4.65 -3.32
N THR A 73 7.65 4.63 -4.25
CA THR A 73 9.07 4.49 -3.90
C THR A 73 9.55 5.65 -3.04
N ALA A 74 9.20 6.89 -3.38
CA ALA A 74 9.55 8.07 -2.60
C ALA A 74 8.95 8.02 -1.18
N HIS A 75 7.66 7.69 -1.06
CA HIS A 75 7.01 7.53 0.24
C HIS A 75 7.64 6.42 1.08
N LEU A 76 7.96 5.28 0.47
CA LEU A 76 8.64 4.18 1.16
C LEU A 76 10.02 4.61 1.69
N ASN A 77 10.78 5.35 0.90
CA ASN A 77 12.09 5.85 1.32
C ASN A 77 11.96 6.84 2.48
N MET A 78 10.95 7.73 2.44
CA MET A 78 10.65 8.62 3.57
C MET A 78 10.27 7.83 4.81
N ALA A 79 9.40 6.82 4.69
CA ALA A 79 8.97 6.00 5.81
C ALA A 79 10.12 5.19 6.45
N LYS A 80 11.13 4.80 5.66
CA LYS A 80 12.34 4.11 6.14
C LYS A 80 13.37 5.03 6.79
N ALA A 81 13.26 6.34 6.57
CA ALA A 81 14.25 7.33 7.03
C ALA A 81 13.84 8.05 8.32
N LEU A 82 12.63 7.80 8.81
CA LEU A 82 12.09 8.28 10.10
C LEU A 82 12.36 7.25 11.20
#